data_AF-A0A194S3P6-F1
#
_entry.id   AF-A0A194S3P6-F1
#
_cell.length_a   1.000
_cell.length_b   1.000
_cell.length_c   1.000
_cell.angle_alpha   90.00
_cell.angle_beta   90.00
_cell.angle_gamma   90.00
#
_symmetry.space_group_name_H-M   'P 1'
#
loop_
_entity.id
_entity.type
_entity.pdbx_description
1 polymer ?
#
loop_
_entity_poly.entity_id
_entity_poly.type
_entity_poly.pdbx_seq_one_letter_code
_entity_poly.pdbx_strand_id
1 'polypeptide(L)'
;MASLVSQRPQAPARFGGGAQYPYPKEVWSPAGGWWSRPANWKSSTGLVFLGVGLATYGVWSYSARKEWRHTEPTRPIPSMMWARQFKTGELGVKDESSLRGEPVSHH
;
A
#
# COMPACT_ATOMS: atom_id res chain seq x y z
N MET A 1 42.91 30.91 29.90
CA MET A 1 41.48 30.51 29.97
C MET A 1 41.23 29.44 28.91
N ALA A 2 41.57 28.18 29.20
CA ALA A 2 41.37 27.07 28.27
C ALA A 2 40.08 26.33 28.65
N SER A 3 39.07 26.43 27.79
CA SER A 3 37.78 25.76 27.98
C SER A 3 37.96 24.25 27.74
N LEU A 4 37.98 23.48 28.82
CA LEU A 4 38.02 22.03 28.80
C LEU A 4 36.58 21.51 28.75
N VAL A 5 36.04 21.39 27.53
CA VAL A 5 34.83 20.61 27.27
C VAL A 5 35.17 19.14 27.51
N SER A 6 34.83 18.67 28.72
CA SER A 6 34.85 17.27 29.12
C SER A 6 33.86 16.50 28.25
N GLN A 7 34.38 15.78 27.27
CA GLN A 7 33.63 14.89 26.39
C GLN A 7 33.10 13.73 27.23
N ARG A 8 31.79 13.65 27.44
CA ARG A 8 31.17 12.48 28.05
C ARG A 8 31.38 11.27 27.12
N PRO A 9 31.80 10.10 27.63
CA PRO A 9 31.89 8.90 26.81
C PRO A 9 30.48 8.40 26.54
N GLN A 10 30.00 8.58 25.31
CA GLN A 10 28.77 7.92 24.85
C GLN A 10 29.14 6.47 24.61
N ALA A 11 28.70 5.56 25.48
CA ALA A 11 28.84 4.13 25.27
C ALA A 11 28.25 3.76 23.89
N PRO A 12 28.97 3.04 23.02
CA PRO A 12 28.45 2.72 21.70
C PRO A 12 27.30 1.72 21.85
N ALA A 13 26.12 2.09 21.36
CA ALA A 13 25.04 1.15 21.14
C ALA A 13 25.53 0.08 20.16
N ARG A 14 25.89 -1.09 20.68
CA ARG A 14 26.30 -2.26 19.89
C ARG A 14 25.07 -2.88 19.25
N PHE A 15 24.65 -2.33 18.11
CA PHE A 15 23.68 -2.99 17.23
C PHE A 15 24.44 -3.98 16.32
N GLY A 16 24.01 -5.24 16.34
CA GLY A 16 24.66 -6.38 15.69
C GLY A 16 24.62 -6.37 14.16
N GLY A 17 25.39 -5.50 13.53
CA GLY A 17 25.99 -5.80 12.23
C GLY A 17 27.31 -6.50 12.49
N GLY A 18 27.47 -7.76 12.06
CA GLY A 18 28.74 -8.47 12.16
C GLY A 18 29.90 -7.69 11.52
N ALA A 19 31.13 -8.18 11.67
CA ALA A 19 32.31 -7.52 11.10
C ALA A 19 32.13 -7.25 9.59
N GLN A 20 32.18 -5.98 9.20
CA GLN A 20 32.19 -5.58 7.79
C GLN A 20 33.56 -5.88 7.20
N TYR A 21 33.62 -6.69 6.16
CA TYR A 21 34.85 -6.96 5.42
C TYR A 21 35.09 -5.89 4.36
N PRO A 22 36.36 -5.58 4.00
CA PRO A 22 36.67 -4.71 2.89
C PRO A 22 36.02 -5.22 1.59
N TYR A 23 35.43 -4.32 0.82
CA TYR A 23 34.80 -4.60 -0.46
C TYR A 23 35.11 -3.47 -1.45
N PRO A 24 35.08 -3.74 -2.78
CA PRO A 24 35.29 -2.70 -3.79
C PRO A 24 34.11 -1.72 -3.82
N LYS A 25 34.38 -0.42 -3.67
CA LYS A 25 33.34 0.63 -3.57
C LYS A 25 32.86 1.12 -4.94
N GLU A 26 33.60 0.77 -5.98
CA GLU A 26 33.39 1.21 -7.36
C GLU A 26 32.38 0.31 -8.09
N VAL A 27 32.07 -0.86 -7.53
CA VAL A 27 31.13 -1.83 -8.11
C VAL A 27 29.70 -1.40 -7.83
N TRP A 28 28.95 -1.16 -8.90
CA TRP A 28 27.52 -0.82 -8.83
C TRP A 28 26.65 -2.00 -9.25
N SER A 29 25.53 -2.17 -8.54
CA SER A 29 24.48 -3.13 -8.86
C SER A 29 23.11 -2.48 -8.63
N PRO A 30 22.11 -2.75 -9.48
CA PRO A 30 20.79 -2.14 -9.37
C PRO A 30 20.06 -2.47 -8.06
N ALA A 31 20.33 -3.64 -7.47
CA ALA A 31 19.73 -4.06 -6.19
C ALA A 31 20.49 -3.54 -4.95
N GLY A 32 21.59 -2.82 -5.15
CA GLY A 32 22.56 -2.47 -4.12
C GLY A 32 23.77 -3.42 -4.07
N GLY A 33 24.72 -3.10 -3.19
CA GLY A 33 25.93 -3.89 -2.97
C GLY A 33 26.11 -4.29 -1.50
N TRP A 34 27.35 -4.55 -1.12
CA TRP A 34 27.73 -4.97 0.23
C TRP A 34 27.27 -3.98 1.32
N TRP A 35 26.51 -4.48 2.29
CA TRP A 35 26.05 -3.74 3.48
C TRP A 35 25.31 -2.43 3.17
N SER A 36 24.55 -2.41 2.07
CA SER A 36 23.85 -1.21 1.60
C SER A 36 22.90 -0.65 2.65
N ARG A 37 23.20 0.55 3.16
CA ARG A 37 22.34 1.29 4.08
C ARG A 37 22.34 2.78 3.74
N PRO A 38 21.68 3.18 2.62
CA PRO A 38 21.70 4.56 2.17
C PRO A 38 21.06 5.49 3.20
N ALA A 39 21.63 6.69 3.36
CA ALA A 39 21.16 7.65 4.37
C ALA A 39 19.72 8.12 4.12
N ASN A 40 19.27 8.12 2.86
CA ASN A 40 17.97 8.61 2.41
C ASN A 40 16.92 7.49 2.15
N TRP A 41 17.12 6.28 2.68
CA TRP A 41 16.24 5.13 2.41
C TRP A 41 14.74 5.43 2.65
N LYS A 42 14.42 6.24 3.67
CA LYS A 42 13.05 6.62 4.02
C LYS A 42 12.38 7.40 2.90
N SER A 43 13.06 8.43 2.39
CA SER A 43 12.52 9.29 1.34
C SER A 43 12.40 8.55 0.01
N SER A 44 13.41 7.74 -0.35
CA SER A 44 13.37 6.91 -1.56
C SER A 44 12.20 5.93 -1.52
N THR A 45 12.01 5.25 -0.38
CA THR A 45 10.89 4.33 -0.18
C THR A 45 9.55 5.07 -0.23
N GLY A 46 9.45 6.22 0.43
CA GLY A 46 8.26 7.06 0.41
C GLY A 46 7.86 7.48 -1.02
N LEU A 47 8.82 7.86 -1.85
CA LEU A 47 8.57 8.23 -3.25
C LEU A 47 8.07 7.05 -4.07
N VAL A 48 8.66 5.86 -3.89
CA VAL A 48 8.22 4.63 -4.58
C VAL A 48 6.80 4.27 -4.16
N PHE A 49 6.50 4.27 -2.86
CA PHE A 49 5.15 4.00 -2.37
C PHE A 49 4.12 5.01 -2.89
N LEU A 50 4.48 6.29 -2.95
CA LEU A 50 3.62 7.31 -3.53
C LEU A 50 3.34 7.03 -5.01
N GLY A 51 4.37 6.71 -5.78
CA GLY A 51 4.23 6.37 -7.21
C GLY A 51 3.33 5.16 -7.43
N VAL A 52 3.56 4.08 -6.70
CA VAL A 52 2.72 2.86 -6.75
C VAL A 52 1.30 3.16 -6.31
N GLY A 53 1.11 3.96 -5.26
CA GLY A 53 -0.21 4.34 -4.76
C GLY A 53 -1.01 5.14 -5.79
N LEU A 54 -0.39 6.14 -6.44
CA LEU A 54 -1.04 6.94 -7.48
C LEU A 54 -1.40 6.09 -8.71
N ALA A 55 -0.49 5.24 -9.16
CA ALA A 55 -0.74 4.34 -10.29
C ALA A 55 -1.90 3.37 -9.99
N THR A 56 -1.86 2.73 -8.82
CA THR A 56 -2.91 1.81 -8.36
C THR A 56 -4.25 2.52 -8.26
N TYR A 57 -4.28 3.73 -7.67
CA TYR A 57 -5.51 4.51 -7.56
C TYR A 57 -6.08 4.90 -8.93
N GLY A 58 -5.23 5.30 -9.88
CA GLY A 58 -5.64 5.62 -11.25
C GLY A 58 -6.28 4.43 -11.96
N VAL A 59 -5.61 3.27 -11.93
CA VAL A 59 -6.11 2.03 -12.54
C VAL A 59 -7.39 1.56 -11.85
N TRP A 60 -7.43 1.56 -10.52
CA TRP A 60 -8.61 1.17 -9.74
C TRP A 60 -9.81 2.08 -10.04
N SER A 61 -9.61 3.40 -10.06
CA SER A 61 -10.66 4.36 -10.36
C SER A 61 -11.19 4.19 -11.79
N TYR A 62 -10.31 3.90 -12.75
CA TYR A 62 -10.72 3.60 -14.12
C TYR A 62 -11.53 2.30 -14.20
N SER A 63 -11.02 1.23 -13.57
CA SER A 63 -11.69 -0.07 -13.50
C SER A 63 -13.08 0.05 -12.88
N ALA A 64 -13.22 0.72 -11.74
CA ALA A 64 -14.49 0.88 -11.03
C ALA A 64 -15.56 1.64 -11.84
N ARG A 65 -15.15 2.56 -12.72
CA ARG A 65 -16.06 3.28 -13.65
C ARG A 65 -16.50 2.44 -14.85
N LYS A 66 -15.64 1.52 -15.29
CA LYS A 66 -15.86 0.65 -16.46
C LYS A 66 -16.50 -0.68 -16.11
N GLU A 67 -16.47 -1.07 -14.84
CA GLU A 67 -17.14 -2.25 -14.34
C GLU A 67 -18.66 -2.19 -14.62
N TRP A 68 -19.17 -3.24 -15.25
CA TRP A 68 -20.58 -3.42 -15.56
C TRP A 68 -21.05 -4.81 -15.14
N ARG A 69 -22.15 -4.86 -14.39
CA ARG A 69 -22.82 -6.07 -13.92
C ARG A 69 -24.20 -6.15 -14.57
N HIS A 70 -24.52 -7.31 -15.11
CA HIS A 70 -25.83 -7.61 -15.70
C HIS A 70 -26.84 -8.12 -14.67
N THR A 71 -26.37 -8.53 -13.49
CA THR A 71 -27.21 -9.07 -12.43
C THR A 71 -26.79 -8.47 -11.11
N GLU A 72 -27.79 -8.06 -10.34
CA GLU A 72 -27.63 -7.55 -9.00
C GLU A 72 -27.20 -8.66 -8.02
N PRO A 73 -26.34 -8.33 -7.05
CA PRO A 73 -25.89 -9.27 -6.05
C PRO A 73 -27.02 -9.59 -5.07
N THR A 74 -27.06 -10.83 -4.60
CA THR A 74 -28.02 -11.31 -3.59
C THR A 74 -27.57 -11.02 -2.14
N ARG A 75 -26.31 -10.62 -1.96
CA ARG A 75 -25.70 -10.30 -0.66
C ARG A 75 -24.85 -9.04 -0.77
N PRO A 76 -24.68 -8.27 0.32
CA PRO A 76 -23.77 -7.12 0.30
C PRO A 76 -22.33 -7.59 0.06
N ILE A 77 -21.72 -7.10 -1.01
CA ILE A 77 -20.31 -7.36 -1.36
C ILE A 77 -19.51 -6.06 -1.26
N PRO A 78 -18.24 -6.10 -0.78
CA PRO A 78 -17.45 -4.90 -0.57
C PRO A 78 -17.32 -4.01 -1.82
N SER A 79 -17.30 -4.61 -3.02
CA SER A 79 -17.16 -3.88 -4.27
C SER A 79 -18.30 -2.94 -4.61
N MET A 80 -19.46 -3.09 -3.96
CA MET A 80 -20.57 -2.14 -4.07
C MET A 80 -20.18 -0.72 -3.60
N MET A 81 -19.20 -0.58 -2.72
CA MET A 81 -18.77 0.73 -2.21
C MET A 81 -18.08 1.59 -3.28
N TRP A 82 -17.56 1.00 -4.35
CA TRP A 82 -16.79 1.72 -5.39
C TRP A 82 -17.29 1.53 -6.82
N ALA A 83 -17.99 0.43 -7.12
CA ALA A 83 -18.51 0.16 -8.45
C ALA A 83 -19.56 1.20 -8.89
N ARG A 84 -19.49 1.61 -10.16
CA ARG A 84 -20.32 2.71 -10.71
C ARG A 84 -21.82 2.48 -10.51
N GLN A 85 -22.31 1.29 -10.87
CA GLN A 85 -23.75 1.00 -10.89
C GLN A 85 -24.41 1.13 -9.51
N PHE A 86 -23.70 0.78 -8.42
CA PHE A 86 -24.21 0.93 -7.06
C PHE A 86 -24.12 2.38 -6.56
N LYS A 87 -23.12 3.15 -7.01
CA LYS A 87 -23.01 4.58 -6.69
C LYS A 87 -24.08 5.42 -7.38
N THR A 88 -24.46 5.06 -8.60
CA THR A 88 -25.50 5.74 -9.36
C THR A 88 -26.91 5.32 -8.93
N GLY A 89 -27.04 4.24 -8.15
CA GLY A 89 -28.33 3.67 -7.77
C GLY A 89 -29.02 2.87 -8.89
N GLU A 90 -28.28 2.52 -9.95
CA GLU A 90 -28.78 1.68 -11.06
C GLU A 90 -28.99 0.22 -10.64
N LEU A 91 -28.25 -0.25 -9.63
CA LEU A 91 -28.35 -1.62 -9.11
C LEU A 91 -28.43 -1.61 -7.58
N GLY A 92 -29.35 -2.40 -7.04
CA GLY A 92 -29.51 -2.68 -5.61
C GLY A 92 -28.99 -4.06 -5.21
N VAL A 93 -29.25 -4.45 -3.96
CA VAL A 93 -29.12 -5.86 -3.52
C VAL A 93 -30.47 -6.53 -3.75
N LYS A 94 -30.47 -7.69 -4.41
CA LYS A 94 -31.68 -8.50 -4.58
C LYS A 94 -32.00 -9.26 -3.32
N ASP A 95 -33.26 -9.25 -2.93
CA ASP A 95 -33.77 -10.14 -1.89
C ASP A 95 -33.80 -11.58 -2.41
N GLU A 96 -33.42 -12.52 -1.53
CA GLU A 96 -33.36 -13.95 -1.86
C GLU A 96 -34.74 -14.54 -2.21
N SER A 97 -35.83 -13.89 -1.77
CA SER A 97 -37.21 -14.23 -2.08
C SER A 97 -37.48 -14.23 -3.59
N SER A 98 -36.86 -13.30 -4.32
CA SER A 98 -36.96 -13.19 -5.79
C SER A 98 -36.39 -14.39 -6.54
N LEU A 99 -35.43 -15.12 -5.94
CA LEU A 99 -34.87 -16.35 -6.52
C LEU A 99 -35.69 -17.59 -6.18
N ARG A 100 -36.48 -17.54 -5.11
CA ARG A 100 -37.26 -18.67 -4.59
C ARG A 100 -38.71 -18.70 -5.08
N GLY A 101 -39.17 -17.64 -5.77
CA GLY A 101 -40.55 -17.53 -6.24
C GLY A 101 -41.56 -17.16 -5.14
N GLU A 102 -41.06 -16.75 -3.98
CA GLU A 102 -41.87 -16.31 -2.84
C GLU A 102 -42.21 -14.81 -2.97
N PRO A 103 -43.34 -14.34 -2.43
CA PRO A 103 -43.73 -12.93 -2.53
C PRO A 103 -42.70 -12.01 -1.87
N VAL A 104 -42.41 -10.88 -2.52
CA VAL A 104 -41.39 -9.91 -2.09
C VAL A 104 -41.77 -9.31 -0.75
N SER A 105 -40.96 -9.54 0.30
CA SER A 105 -41.14 -8.91 1.59
C SER A 105 -40.42 -7.56 1.60
N HIS A 106 -41.18 -6.48 1.43
CA HIS A 106 -40.66 -5.12 1.58
C HIS A 106 -40.23 -4.90 3.04
N HIS A 107 -38.94 -4.63 3.25
CA HIS A 107 -38.36 -4.21 4.52
C HIS A 107 -37.71 -2.85 4.34
#